data_AF-A0A6L4YR78-F1
#
_entry.id   AF-A0A6L4YR78-F1
#
_cell.length_a   1.000
_cell.length_b   1.000
_cell.length_c   1.000
_cell.angle_alpha   90.00
_cell.angle_beta   90.00
_cell.angle_gamma   90.00
#
_symmetry.space_group_name_H-M   'P 1'
#
loop_
_entity.id
_entity.type
_entity.pdbx_description
1 polymer ?
#
loop_
_entity_poly.entity_id
_entity_poly.type
_entity_poly.pdbx_seq_one_letter_code
_entity_poly.pdbx_strand_id
1 'polypeptide(L)'
;MINRLPFRSSVNTMLVLLTLVALFHLLVLAGVIPYTITWGGKLRSLTQMRVMELVSLLVNTLLMVVISMKAGYLNPFIRPRAITLILWFFVVLFALNTVGNLFAESMFEKLVFTPLTLVSAILCRRIALEG
;
A
#
# COMPACT_ATOMS: atom_id res chain seq x y z
N MET A 1 13.68 -11.14 -14.02
CA MET A 1 14.03 -10.01 -13.11
C MET A 1 13.53 -10.21 -11.69
N ILE A 2 12.24 -10.52 -11.45
CA ILE A 2 11.68 -10.56 -10.08
C ILE A 2 12.40 -11.57 -9.15
N ASN A 3 12.83 -12.72 -9.68
CA ASN A 3 13.55 -13.75 -8.92
C ASN A 3 14.95 -13.32 -8.44
N ARG A 4 15.48 -12.18 -8.92
CA ARG A 4 16.76 -11.62 -8.45
C ARG A 4 16.59 -10.75 -7.20
N LEU A 5 15.36 -10.36 -6.84
CA LEU A 5 15.11 -9.59 -5.62
C LEU A 5 15.11 -10.54 -4.42
N PRO A 6 15.99 -10.32 -3.42
CA PRO A 6 15.99 -11.11 -2.20
C PRO A 6 14.65 -10.95 -1.45
N PHE A 7 14.13 -12.04 -0.91
CA PHE A 7 12.85 -12.05 -0.19
C PHE A 7 12.86 -11.06 0.99
N ARG A 8 13.87 -11.15 1.87
CA ARG A 8 13.99 -10.27 3.05
C ARG A 8 14.10 -8.79 2.67
N SER A 9 14.87 -8.47 1.64
CA SER A 9 14.95 -7.11 1.13
C SER A 9 13.59 -6.62 0.63
N SER A 10 12.87 -7.46 -0.11
CA SER A 10 11.53 -7.12 -0.62
C SER A 10 10.53 -6.85 0.51
N VAL A 11 10.55 -7.70 1.55
CA VAL A 11 9.74 -7.53 2.77
C VAL A 11 10.08 -6.21 3.47
N ASN A 12 11.35 -5.98 3.77
CA ASN A 12 11.76 -4.81 4.55
C ASN A 12 11.48 -3.51 3.77
N THR A 13 11.79 -3.47 2.46
CA THR A 13 11.46 -2.32 1.61
C THR A 13 9.95 -2.07 1.58
N MET A 14 9.13 -3.11 1.47
CA MET A 14 7.67 -2.96 1.46
C MET A 14 7.15 -2.44 2.80
N LEU A 15 7.65 -2.95 3.93
CA LEU A 15 7.25 -2.47 5.27
C LEU A 15 7.66 -1.00 5.50
N VAL A 16 8.85 -0.59 5.05
CA VAL A 16 9.28 0.82 5.08
C VAL A 16 8.33 1.69 4.25
N LEU A 17 8.01 1.27 3.01
CA LEU A 17 7.08 2.01 2.16
C LEU A 17 5.69 2.15 2.81
N LEU A 18 5.13 1.06 3.34
CA LEU A 18 3.83 1.10 4.03
C LEU A 18 3.84 1.98 5.27
N THR A 19 4.96 2.03 5.99
CA THR A 19 5.13 2.91 7.16
C THR A 19 5.13 4.37 6.73
N LEU A 20 5.88 4.72 5.66
CA LEU A 20 5.89 6.08 5.11
C LEU A 20 4.50 6.50 4.59
N VAL A 21 3.78 5.58 3.94
CA VAL A 21 2.40 5.82 3.48
C VAL A 21 1.45 6.02 4.66
N ALA A 22 1.57 5.22 5.72
CA ALA A 22 0.76 5.41 6.93
C ALA A 22 1.04 6.77 7.58
N LEU A 23 2.30 7.19 7.68
CA LEU A 23 2.67 8.52 8.17
C LEU A 23 2.08 9.64 7.30
N PHE A 24 2.11 9.48 5.97
CA PHE A 24 1.47 10.42 5.05
C PHE A 24 -0.03 10.56 5.35
N HIS A 25 -0.78 9.46 5.48
CA HIS A 25 -2.21 9.50 5.80
C HIS A 25 -2.49 10.14 7.18
N LEU A 26 -1.62 9.91 8.17
CA LEU A 26 -1.73 10.58 9.48
C LEU A 26 -1.51 12.08 9.37
N LEU A 27 -0.56 12.53 8.54
CA LEU A 27 -0.33 13.96 8.29
C LEU A 27 -1.50 14.63 7.55
N VAL A 28 -2.17 13.91 6.64
CA VAL A 28 -3.40 14.38 5.99
C VAL A 28 -4.55 14.50 7.01
N LEU A 29 -4.73 13.49 7.85
CA LEU A 29 -5.73 13.52 8.95
C LEU A 29 -5.48 14.64 9.95
N ALA A 30 -4.21 14.92 10.26
CA ALA A 30 -3.81 16.02 11.13
C ALA A 30 -3.97 17.41 10.46
N GLY A 31 -4.28 17.46 9.17
CA GLY A 31 -4.42 18.70 8.40
C GLY A 31 -3.10 19.38 8.05
N VAL A 32 -1.96 18.72 8.27
CA VAL A 32 -0.63 19.22 7.87
C VAL A 32 -0.47 19.15 6.35
N ILE A 33 -0.97 18.08 5.74
CA ILE A 33 -0.99 17.90 4.29
C ILE A 33 -2.42 18.11 3.78
N PRO A 34 -2.64 18.93 2.73
CA PRO A 34 -3.97 19.17 2.19
C PRO A 34 -4.53 17.89 1.56
N TYR A 35 -5.72 17.47 1.99
CA TYR A 35 -6.39 16.27 1.46
C TYR A 35 -6.83 16.39 -0.01
N THR A 36 -6.73 17.57 -0.61
CA THR A 36 -7.05 17.78 -2.03
C THR A 36 -6.04 17.12 -2.97
N ILE A 37 -4.87 16.71 -2.47
CA ILE A 37 -3.86 15.99 -3.25
C ILE A 37 -4.02 14.46 -3.19
N THR A 38 -5.01 13.97 -2.43
CA THR A 38 -5.32 12.55 -2.29
C THR A 38 -6.62 12.19 -3.02
N TRP A 39 -6.80 10.90 -3.33
CA TRP A 39 -8.04 10.36 -3.88
C TRP A 39 -8.51 11.03 -5.17
N GLY A 40 -7.59 11.34 -6.09
CA GLY A 40 -7.92 11.97 -7.37
C GLY A 40 -8.36 13.43 -7.24
N GLY A 41 -8.17 14.07 -6.06
CA GLY A 41 -8.73 15.39 -5.76
C GLY A 41 -10.26 15.42 -5.64
N LYS A 42 -10.91 14.25 -5.47
CA LYS A 42 -12.38 14.13 -5.50
C LYS A 42 -13.05 14.35 -4.15
N LEU A 43 -12.29 14.42 -3.06
CA LEU A 43 -12.81 14.64 -1.72
C LEU A 43 -13.39 16.07 -1.60
N ARG A 44 -14.63 16.18 -1.16
CA ARG A 44 -15.36 17.47 -1.05
C ARG A 44 -15.64 17.89 0.38
N SER A 45 -15.35 17.06 1.38
CA SER A 45 -15.60 17.38 2.78
C SER A 45 -14.58 16.75 3.73
N LEU A 46 -14.45 17.34 4.93
CA LEU A 46 -13.62 16.79 6.00
C LEU A 46 -14.09 15.41 6.45
N THR A 47 -15.39 15.14 6.40
CA THR A 47 -15.95 13.81 6.71
C THR A 47 -15.50 12.77 5.69
N GLN A 48 -15.58 13.09 4.40
CA GLN A 48 -15.09 12.20 3.34
C GLN A 48 -13.60 11.96 3.49
N MET A 49 -12.81 13.02 3.71
CA MET A 49 -11.38 12.89 4.01
C MET A 49 -11.14 11.92 5.17
N ARG A 50 -11.75 12.14 6.34
CA ARG A 50 -11.55 11.28 7.51
C ARG A 50 -11.85 9.82 7.23
N VAL A 51 -12.98 9.52 6.58
CA VAL A 51 -13.36 8.14 6.26
C VAL A 51 -12.34 7.51 5.31
N MET A 52 -11.98 8.20 4.24
CA MET A 52 -11.10 7.65 3.21
C MET A 52 -9.66 7.46 3.73
N GLU A 53 -9.16 8.40 4.54
CA GLU A 53 -7.84 8.28 5.17
C GLU A 53 -7.80 7.17 6.24
N LEU A 54 -8.88 6.98 7.02
CA LEU A 54 -9.00 5.85 7.96
C LEU A 54 -9.04 4.49 7.25
N VAL A 55 -9.77 4.41 6.13
CA VAL A 55 -9.78 3.20 5.28
C VAL A 55 -8.37 2.91 4.76
N SER A 56 -7.65 3.92 4.26
CA SER A 56 -6.27 3.76 3.82
C SER A 56 -5.36 3.25 4.93
N LEU A 57 -5.45 3.81 6.13
CA LEU A 57 -4.66 3.36 7.28
C LEU A 57 -4.97 1.91 7.65
N LEU A 58 -6.24 1.54 7.69
CA LEU A 58 -6.67 0.17 7.99
C LEU A 58 -6.13 -0.82 6.96
N VAL A 59 -6.29 -0.51 5.67
CA VAL A 59 -5.84 -1.37 4.56
C VAL A 59 -4.32 -1.53 4.55
N ASN A 60 -3.57 -0.44 4.73
CA ASN A 60 -2.10 -0.51 4.82
C ASN A 60 -1.64 -1.29 6.06
N THR A 61 -2.30 -1.11 7.21
CA THR A 61 -1.98 -1.84 8.44
C THR A 61 -2.25 -3.33 8.29
N LEU A 62 -3.38 -3.70 7.69
CA LEU A 62 -3.69 -5.09 7.38
C LEU A 62 -2.58 -5.72 6.53
N LEU A 63 -2.13 -5.03 5.49
CA LEU A 63 -1.03 -5.53 4.65
C LEU A 63 0.28 -5.67 5.43
N MET A 64 0.63 -4.70 6.28
CA MET A 64 1.84 -4.78 7.13
C MET A 64 1.82 -6.03 8.03
N VAL A 65 0.67 -6.36 8.62
CA VAL A 65 0.49 -7.56 9.44
C VAL A 65 0.65 -8.82 8.58
N VAL A 66 0.02 -8.87 7.40
CA VAL A 66 0.11 -10.01 6.48
C VAL A 66 1.53 -10.25 5.99
N ILE A 67 2.26 -9.20 5.62
CA ILE A 67 3.67 -9.29 5.22
C ILE A 67 4.54 -9.76 6.38
N SER A 68 4.31 -9.23 7.59
CA SER A 68 5.05 -9.63 8.79
C SER A 68 4.83 -11.10 9.15
N MET A 69 3.60 -11.62 8.99
CA MET A 69 3.34 -13.07 9.11
C MET A 69 4.06 -13.87 8.03
N LYS A 70 4.02 -13.44 6.77
CA LYS A 70 4.71 -14.11 5.66
C LYS A 70 6.23 -14.16 5.85
N ALA A 71 6.79 -13.13 6.47
CA ALA A 71 8.21 -13.01 6.78
C ALA A 71 8.66 -13.75 8.05
N GLY A 72 7.71 -14.29 8.84
CA GLY A 72 8.00 -14.93 10.12
C GLY A 72 8.34 -13.95 11.26
N TYR A 73 8.04 -12.65 11.10
CA TYR A 73 8.20 -11.65 12.16
C TYR A 73 7.07 -11.70 13.19
N LEU A 74 5.90 -12.19 12.78
CA LEU A 74 4.74 -12.42 13.64
C LEU A 74 4.29 -13.88 13.51
N ASN A 75 3.82 -14.46 14.61
CA ASN A 75 3.19 -15.77 14.59
C ASN A 75 1.90 -15.70 13.75
N PRO A 76 1.76 -16.53 12.70
CA PRO A 76 0.59 -16.47 11.84
C PRO A 76 -0.65 -17.00 12.58
N PHE A 77 -1.71 -16.21 12.60
CA PHE A 77 -3.03 -16.62 13.12
C PHE A 77 -3.99 -17.09 12.01
N ILE A 78 -3.56 -17.03 10.74
CA ILE A 78 -4.28 -17.53 9.57
C ILE A 78 -3.42 -18.52 8.79
N ARG A 79 -4.08 -19.35 7.97
CA ARG A 79 -3.40 -20.38 7.16
C ARG A 79 -2.45 -19.76 6.13
N PRO A 80 -1.30 -20.38 5.80
CA PRO A 80 -0.37 -19.87 4.79
C PRO A 80 -1.01 -19.60 3.42
N ARG A 81 -1.96 -20.44 2.99
CA ARG A 81 -2.72 -20.22 1.75
C ARG A 81 -3.52 -18.91 1.76
N ALA A 82 -4.10 -18.55 2.92
CA ALA A 82 -4.84 -17.30 3.07
C ALA A 82 -3.91 -16.09 3.01
N ILE A 83 -2.73 -16.15 3.63
CA ILE A 83 -1.69 -15.12 3.54
C ILE A 83 -1.33 -14.86 2.08
N THR A 84 -1.02 -15.92 1.32
CA THR A 84 -0.68 -15.80 -0.11
C THR A 84 -1.84 -15.23 -0.93
N LEU A 85 -3.09 -15.65 -0.67
CA LEU A 85 -4.26 -15.12 -1.37
C LEU A 85 -4.46 -13.61 -1.09
N ILE A 86 -4.32 -13.18 0.16
CA ILE A 86 -4.43 -11.77 0.54
C ILE A 86 -3.32 -10.95 -0.15
N LEU A 87 -2.08 -11.45 -0.18
CA LEU A 87 -1.00 -10.77 -0.90
C LEU A 87 -1.32 -10.61 -2.39
N TRP A 88 -1.86 -11.63 -3.05
CA TRP A 88 -2.29 -11.53 -4.45
C TRP A 88 -3.43 -10.52 -4.65
N PHE A 89 -4.38 -10.44 -3.71
CA PHE A 89 -5.38 -9.38 -3.73
C PHE A 89 -4.72 -7.98 -3.68
N PHE A 90 -3.71 -7.79 -2.83
CA PHE A 90 -2.97 -6.53 -2.76
C PHE A 90 -2.14 -6.23 -4.02
N VAL A 91 -1.62 -7.25 -4.71
CA VAL A 91 -0.98 -7.06 -6.03
C VAL A 91 -1.96 -6.44 -7.01
N VAL A 92 -3.17 -6.99 -7.11
CA VAL A 92 -4.22 -6.46 -8.00
C VAL A 92 -4.62 -5.05 -7.56
N LEU A 93 -4.82 -4.83 -6.25
CA LEU A 93 -5.18 -3.53 -5.71
C LEU A 93 -4.14 -2.46 -6.04
N PHE A 94 -2.83 -2.74 -5.88
CA PHE A 94 -1.78 -1.78 -6.23
C PHE A 94 -1.64 -1.57 -7.73
N ALA A 95 -1.86 -2.60 -8.55
CA ALA A 95 -1.90 -2.46 -10.00
C ALA A 95 -3.05 -1.53 -10.42
N LEU A 96 -4.25 -1.72 -9.87
CA LEU A 96 -5.40 -0.85 -10.11
C LEU A 96 -5.14 0.58 -9.61
N ASN A 97 -4.52 0.76 -8.44
CA ASN A 97 -4.13 2.08 -7.95
C ASN A 97 -3.11 2.75 -8.89
N THR A 98 -2.16 2.00 -9.45
CA THR A 98 -1.20 2.54 -10.42
C THR A 98 -1.92 3.07 -11.65
N VAL A 99 -2.89 2.32 -12.17
CA VAL A 99 -3.74 2.77 -13.28
C VAL A 99 -4.55 4.01 -12.86
N GLY A 100 -5.19 3.99 -11.69
CA GLY A 100 -5.95 5.13 -11.17
C GLY A 100 -5.10 6.40 -11.04
N ASN A 101 -3.89 6.28 -10.52
CA ASN A 101 -2.94 7.39 -10.33
C ASN A 101 -2.45 7.96 -11.67
N LEU A 102 -2.26 7.13 -12.71
CA LEU A 102 -1.94 7.60 -14.06
C LEU A 102 -3.04 8.50 -14.65
N PHE A 103 -4.30 8.18 -14.34
CA PHE A 103 -5.48 8.94 -14.78
C PHE A 103 -5.96 10.00 -13.78
N ALA A 104 -5.25 10.22 -12.68
CA ALA A 104 -5.61 11.24 -11.70
C ALA A 104 -5.57 12.65 -12.31
N GLU A 105 -6.32 13.58 -11.76
CA GLU A 105 -6.21 15.00 -12.16
C GLU A 105 -4.99 15.66 -11.51
N SER A 106 -4.61 15.18 -10.31
CA SER A 106 -3.47 15.68 -9.54
C SER A 106 -2.13 15.26 -10.14
N MET A 107 -1.25 16.23 -10.41
CA MET A 107 0.14 15.98 -10.81
C MET A 107 0.92 15.25 -9.71
N PHE A 108 0.60 15.51 -8.44
CA PHE A 108 1.24 14.85 -7.31
C PHE A 108 0.99 13.33 -7.33
N GLU A 109 -0.26 12.92 -7.58
CA GLU A 109 -0.62 11.50 -7.64
C GLU A 109 0.06 10.81 -8.84
N LYS A 110 0.13 11.48 -9.99
CA LYS A 110 0.85 10.97 -11.17
C LYS A 110 2.32 10.74 -10.89
N LEU A 111 3.01 11.72 -10.31
CA LEU A 111 4.46 11.69 -10.18
C LEU A 111 4.94 10.92 -8.94
N VAL A 112 4.17 10.91 -7.85
CA VAL A 112 4.57 10.29 -6.59
C VAL A 112 3.86 8.97 -6.36
N PHE A 113 2.53 8.95 -6.46
CA PHE A 113 1.77 7.74 -6.13
C PHE A 113 1.81 6.67 -7.22
N THR A 114 1.89 7.03 -8.50
CA THR A 114 2.07 6.04 -9.57
C THR A 114 3.32 5.17 -9.39
N PRO A 115 4.54 5.73 -9.29
CA PRO A 115 5.73 4.89 -9.09
C PRO A 115 5.69 4.16 -7.76
N LEU A 116 5.14 4.78 -6.70
CA LEU A 116 4.98 4.14 -5.41
C LEU A 116 4.10 2.88 -5.51
N THR A 117 2.90 2.98 -6.08
CA THR A 117 1.98 1.84 -6.19
C THR A 117 2.49 0.79 -7.17
N LEU A 118 3.21 1.18 -8.22
CA LEU A 118 3.85 0.25 -9.13
C LEU A 118 4.93 -0.57 -8.42
N VAL A 119 5.82 0.08 -7.67
CA VAL A 119 6.85 -0.59 -6.87
C VAL A 119 6.21 -1.49 -5.83
N SER A 120 5.16 -1.01 -5.13
CA SER A 120 4.39 -1.82 -4.18
C SER A 120 3.78 -3.06 -4.81
N ALA A 121 3.22 -2.97 -6.02
CA ALA A 121 2.68 -4.13 -6.75
C ALA A 121 3.77 -5.17 -7.06
N ILE A 122 4.94 -4.72 -7.51
CA ILE A 122 6.08 -5.60 -7.83
C ILE A 122 6.62 -6.29 -6.57
N LEU A 123 6.83 -5.53 -5.48
CA LEU A 123 7.31 -6.07 -4.22
C LEU A 123 6.29 -7.05 -3.61
N CYS A 124 5.01 -6.69 -3.58
CA CYS A 124 3.96 -7.55 -3.07
C CYS A 124 3.87 -8.85 -3.88
N ARG A 125 4.00 -8.78 -5.21
CA ARG A 125 4.06 -9.97 -6.08
C ARG A 125 5.26 -10.84 -5.77
N ARG A 126 6.44 -10.24 -5.56
CA ARG A 126 7.65 -10.97 -5.18
C ARG A 126 7.47 -11.73 -3.87
N ILE A 127 6.85 -11.10 -2.87
CA ILE A 127 6.57 -11.70 -1.56
C ILE A 127 5.52 -12.81 -1.67
N ALA A 128 4.47 -12.61 -2.48
CA ALA A 128 3.39 -13.59 -2.69
C ALA A 128 3.89 -14.88 -3.36
N LEU A 129 4.87 -14.77 -4.25
CA LEU A 129 5.48 -15.90 -4.95
C LEU A 129 6.46 -16.72 -4.10
N GLU A 130 6.90 -16.20 -2.95
CA GLU A 130 7.76 -16.98 -2.05
C GLU A 130 6.95 -18.14 -1.45
N GLY A 131 7.45 -19.37 -1.61
CA GLY A 131 6.84 -20.60 -1.11
C GLY A 131 7.36 -20.96 0.27
#